data_AF-N6Z2Q6-F1
#
_entry.id   AF-N6Z2Q6-F1
#
_cell.length_a   1.000
_cell.length_b   1.000
_cell.length_c   1.000
_cell.angle_alpha   90.00
_cell.angle_beta   90.00
_cell.angle_gamma   90.00
#
_symmetry.space_group_name_H-M   'P 1'
#
loop_
_entity.id
_entity.type
_entity.pdbx_description
1 polymer ?
#
loop_
_entity_poly.entity_id
_entity_poly.type
_entity_poly.pdbx_seq_one_letter_code
_entity_poly.pdbx_strand_id
1 'polypeptide(L)'
;PSPRQLGACWAGVGGERPPHPLDAALIFAPAGELVPAALRAVAKGGTVVCAGIHMSTIPAFPYDILWGERRIVSVANLTRRDGDEFLALAPKVPVRTEVVRFPLEEANDALERLRRGALQGAAVLLP
;
A
#
# COMPACT_ATOMS: atom_id res chain seq x y z
N PRO A 1 8.89 3.90 10.90
CA PRO A 1 10.11 4.34 10.15
C PRO A 1 9.73 5.27 8.98
N SER A 2 10.58 6.23 8.61
CA SER A 2 10.33 7.08 7.44
C SER A 2 10.53 6.30 6.14
N PRO A 3 9.91 6.71 5.01
CA PRO A 3 10.11 6.02 3.73
C PRO A 3 11.58 5.91 3.31
N ARG A 4 12.40 6.93 3.62
CA ARG A 4 13.84 6.92 3.33
C ARG A 4 14.60 5.89 4.17
N GLN A 5 14.21 5.70 5.44
CA GLN A 5 14.78 4.64 6.29
C GLN A 5 14.46 3.23 5.75
N LEU A 6 13.34 3.09 5.02
CA LEU A 6 12.93 1.86 4.36
C LEU A 6 13.54 1.66 2.96
N GLY A 7 14.43 2.56 2.53
CA GLY A 7 15.13 2.45 1.25
C GLY A 7 14.42 3.11 0.07
N ALA A 8 13.41 3.95 0.30
CA ALA A 8 12.79 4.72 -0.77
C ALA A 8 13.81 5.69 -1.41
N CYS A 9 14.02 5.56 -2.71
CA CYS A 9 14.86 6.49 -3.49
C CYS A 9 14.26 7.91 -3.56
N TRP A 10 12.93 8.01 -3.40
CA TRP A 10 12.20 9.26 -3.37
C TRP A 10 11.04 9.16 -2.36
N ALA A 11 10.76 10.28 -1.69
CA ALA A 11 9.61 10.44 -0.82
C ALA A 11 9.13 11.90 -0.92
N GLY A 12 7.83 12.07 -1.17
CA GLY A 12 7.18 13.37 -1.28
C GLY A 12 5.80 13.36 -0.61
N VAL A 13 5.16 14.52 -0.53
CA VAL A 13 3.80 14.63 0.02
C VAL A 13 2.74 14.22 -1.01
N GLY A 14 1.52 13.92 -0.56
CA GLY A 14 0.43 13.48 -1.42
C GLY A 14 0.17 14.45 -2.58
N GLY A 15 0.40 13.99 -3.81
CA GLY A 15 0.23 14.78 -5.03
C GLY A 15 1.52 15.30 -5.66
N GLU A 16 2.66 15.26 -4.96
CA GLU A 16 3.96 15.50 -5.58
C GLU A 16 4.31 14.39 -6.57
N ARG A 17 4.94 14.76 -7.69
CA ARG A 17 5.35 13.80 -8.70
C ARG A 17 6.76 13.29 -8.41
N PRO A 18 7.00 11.98 -8.59
CA PRO A 18 8.35 11.45 -8.58
C PRO A 18 9.16 12.06 -9.74
N PRO A 19 10.50 12.13 -9.62
CA PRO A 19 11.37 12.74 -10.63
C PRO A 19 11.36 12.01 -11.97
N HIS A 20 10.94 10.74 -11.98
CA HIS A 20 10.87 9.90 -13.17
C HIS A 20 9.51 9.19 -13.25
N PRO A 21 9.00 8.91 -14.47
CA PRO A 21 7.79 8.10 -14.63
C PRO A 21 7.94 6.72 -13.99
N LEU A 22 6.85 6.22 -13.41
CA LEU A 22 6.80 4.91 -12.75
C LEU A 22 6.27 3.82 -13.69
N ASP A 23 6.78 2.60 -13.60
CA ASP A 23 6.17 1.45 -14.28
C ASP A 23 4.85 1.03 -13.63
N ALA A 24 4.76 1.19 -12.30
CA ALA A 24 3.57 0.90 -11.53
C ALA A 24 3.43 1.80 -10.30
N ALA A 25 2.20 1.97 -9.82
CA ALA A 25 1.87 2.67 -8.59
C ALA A 25 0.94 1.81 -7.73
N LEU A 26 1.32 1.54 -6.48
CA LEU A 26 0.51 0.77 -5.52
C LEU A 26 -0.13 1.74 -4.52
N ILE A 27 -1.46 1.75 -4.45
CA ILE A 27 -2.23 2.64 -3.56
C ILE A 27 -2.78 1.82 -2.39
N PHE A 28 -2.23 2.06 -1.20
CA PHE A 28 -2.70 1.48 0.06
C PHE A 28 -3.66 2.40 0.84
N ALA A 29 -3.54 3.72 0.65
CA ALA A 29 -4.43 4.68 1.28
C ALA A 29 -5.85 4.58 0.68
N PRO A 30 -6.92 4.64 1.50
CA PRO A 30 -8.30 4.51 1.05
C PRO A 30 -8.84 5.82 0.40
N ALA A 31 -8.07 6.41 -0.51
CA ALA A 31 -8.27 7.75 -1.06
C ALA A 31 -8.32 7.74 -2.60
N GLY A 32 -9.51 7.89 -3.18
CA GLY A 32 -9.78 7.81 -4.62
C GLY A 32 -9.09 8.89 -5.45
N GLU A 33 -8.83 10.06 -4.88
CA GLU A 33 -8.08 11.15 -5.53
C GLU A 33 -6.63 10.78 -5.87
N LEU A 34 -6.08 9.73 -5.23
CA LEU A 34 -4.75 9.22 -5.56
C LEU A 34 -4.72 8.49 -6.90
N VAL A 35 -5.84 8.01 -7.42
CA VAL A 35 -5.88 7.28 -8.69
C VAL A 35 -5.50 8.20 -9.87
N PRO A 36 -6.14 9.38 -10.07
CA PRO A 36 -5.69 10.32 -11.10
C PRO A 36 -4.26 10.86 -10.88
N ALA A 37 -3.82 10.99 -9.62
CA ALA A 37 -2.44 11.40 -9.33
C ALA A 37 -1.45 10.33 -9.81
N ALA A 38 -1.72 9.06 -9.50
CA ALA A 38 -0.91 7.92 -9.90
C ALA A 38 -0.89 7.74 -11.44
N LEU A 39 -2.03 7.91 -12.12
CA LEU A 39 -2.10 7.85 -13.59
C LEU A 39 -1.18 8.87 -14.27
N ARG A 40 -1.03 10.06 -13.69
CA ARG A 40 -0.11 11.09 -14.20
C ARG A 40 1.36 10.79 -13.89
N ALA A 41 1.64 9.98 -12.88
CA ALA A 41 2.98 9.60 -12.47
C ALA A 41 3.49 8.35 -13.21
N VAL A 42 2.60 7.47 -13.68
CA VAL A 42 3.01 6.27 -14.43
C VAL A 42 3.33 6.57 -15.89
N ALA A 43 4.32 5.85 -16.41
CA ALA A 43 4.66 5.82 -17.83
C ALA A 43 3.48 5.28 -18.67
N LYS A 44 3.55 5.46 -20.00
CA LYS A 44 2.66 4.74 -20.93
C LYS A 44 2.85 3.24 -20.71
N GLY A 45 1.76 2.47 -20.74
CA GLY A 45 1.75 1.04 -20.41
C GLY A 45 1.79 0.71 -18.91
N GLY A 46 1.96 1.71 -18.05
CA GLY A 46 2.08 1.54 -16.61
C GLY A 46 0.76 1.18 -15.90
N THR A 47 0.86 0.65 -14.69
CA THR A 47 -0.31 0.13 -13.94
C THR A 47 -0.50 0.81 -12.59
N VAL A 48 -1.71 1.30 -12.34
CA VAL A 48 -2.16 1.76 -11.01
C VAL A 48 -2.93 0.63 -10.33
N VAL A 49 -2.43 0.17 -9.18
CA VAL A 49 -2.97 -0.95 -8.41
C VAL A 49 -3.61 -0.42 -7.12
N CYS A 50 -4.91 -0.58 -6.98
CA CYS A 50 -5.66 -0.25 -5.77
C CYS A 50 -5.67 -1.47 -4.83
N ALA A 51 -4.90 -1.39 -3.73
CA ALA A 51 -4.74 -2.47 -2.77
C ALA A 51 -5.66 -2.35 -1.53
N GLY A 52 -6.39 -1.24 -1.39
CA GLY A 52 -7.34 -1.04 -0.30
C GLY A 52 -8.62 -1.88 -0.48
N ILE A 53 -9.11 -2.48 0.61
CA ILE A 53 -10.41 -3.20 0.64
C ILE A 53 -11.61 -2.25 0.63
N HIS A 54 -11.38 -0.96 0.87
CA HIS A 54 -12.32 0.13 0.74
C HIS A 54 -11.57 1.40 0.32
N MET A 55 -12.25 2.29 -0.39
CA MET A 55 -11.69 3.56 -0.89
C MET A 55 -12.83 4.56 -1.09
N SER A 56 -12.56 5.86 -0.95
CA SER A 56 -13.49 6.89 -1.40
C SER A 56 -13.72 6.82 -2.92
N THR A 57 -14.76 7.50 -3.41
CA THR A 57 -15.06 7.57 -4.84
C THR A 57 -13.85 8.10 -5.62
N ILE A 58 -13.49 7.42 -6.71
CA ILE A 58 -12.49 7.92 -7.66
C ILE A 58 -13.12 9.12 -8.39
N PRO A 59 -12.56 10.34 -8.27
CA PRO A 59 -13.12 11.51 -8.93
C PRO A 59 -12.97 11.40 -10.45
N ALA A 60 -13.78 12.16 -11.19
CA ALA A 60 -13.64 12.26 -12.65
C ALA A 60 -12.23 12.76 -13.03
N PHE A 61 -11.70 12.23 -14.12
CA PHE A 61 -10.40 12.62 -14.67
C PHE A 61 -10.44 12.61 -16.21
N PRO A 62 -9.62 13.44 -16.86
CA PRO A 62 -9.58 13.48 -18.32
C PRO A 62 -9.05 12.17 -18.90
N TYR A 63 -9.56 11.76 -20.06
CA TYR A 63 -9.18 10.47 -20.66
C TYR A 63 -7.69 10.39 -21.07
N ASP A 64 -7.06 11.53 -21.36
CA ASP A 64 -5.66 11.62 -21.78
C ASP A 64 -4.66 11.03 -20.76
N ILE A 65 -4.96 11.11 -19.46
CA ILE A 65 -4.11 10.52 -18.42
C ILE A 65 -4.29 9.00 -18.29
N LEU A 66 -5.37 8.43 -18.85
CA LEU A 66 -5.55 6.98 -19.00
C LEU A 66 -5.02 6.49 -20.35
N TRP A 67 -5.08 7.32 -21.39
CA TRP A 67 -4.60 7.00 -22.72
C TRP A 67 -3.09 6.65 -22.73
N GLY A 68 -2.67 5.81 -23.68
CA GLY A 68 -1.32 5.26 -23.74
C GLY A 68 -1.18 3.94 -22.98
N GLU A 69 -2.20 3.09 -23.04
CA GLU A 69 -2.22 1.71 -22.52
C GLU A 69 -2.01 1.58 -21.01
N ARG A 70 -2.34 2.64 -20.25
CA ARG A 70 -2.31 2.57 -18.79
C ARG A 70 -3.48 1.77 -18.26
N ARG A 71 -3.28 1.12 -17.11
CA ARG A 71 -4.28 0.26 -16.48
C ARG A 71 -4.60 0.74 -15.07
N ILE A 72 -5.86 0.59 -14.67
CA ILE A 72 -6.31 0.74 -13.28
C ILE A 72 -6.87 -0.63 -12.88
N VAL A 73 -6.35 -1.21 -11.81
CA VAL A 73 -6.77 -2.54 -11.33
C VAL A 73 -6.97 -2.52 -9.82
N SER A 74 -7.95 -3.27 -9.34
CA SER A 74 -8.09 -3.57 -7.91
C SER A 74 -7.57 -4.96 -7.60
N VAL A 75 -7.15 -5.17 -6.35
CA VAL A 75 -6.79 -6.50 -5.84
C VAL A 75 -7.81 -6.87 -4.77
N ALA A 76 -8.51 -7.99 -4.96
CA ALA A 76 -9.59 -8.41 -4.06
C ALA A 76 -9.42 -9.83 -3.50
N ASN A 77 -8.53 -10.65 -4.09
CA ASN A 77 -8.44 -12.06 -3.73
C ASN A 77 -6.97 -12.50 -3.60
N LEU A 78 -6.63 -13.07 -2.44
CA LEU A 78 -5.48 -13.97 -2.31
C LEU A 78 -6.02 -15.39 -2.15
N THR A 79 -5.62 -16.28 -3.04
CA THR A 79 -5.88 -17.70 -2.89
C THR A 79 -4.97 -18.29 -1.80
N ARG A 80 -5.33 -19.47 -1.28
CA ARG A 80 -4.46 -20.21 -0.36
C ARG A 80 -3.06 -20.42 -0.96
N ARG A 81 -3.01 -20.76 -2.25
CA ARG A 81 -1.76 -20.95 -2.99
C ARG A 81 -0.92 -19.67 -3.00
N ASP A 82 -1.52 -18.50 -3.25
CA ASP A 82 -0.79 -17.23 -3.21
C ASP A 82 -0.17 -16.97 -1.83
N GLY A 83 -0.88 -17.36 -0.77
CA GLY A 83 -0.37 -17.31 0.60
C GLY A 83 0.82 -18.25 0.83
N ASP A 84 0.72 -19.51 0.39
CA ASP A 84 1.79 -20.50 0.52
C ASP A 84 3.04 -20.07 -0.28
N GLU A 85 2.86 -19.59 -1.51
CA GLU A 85 3.94 -19.07 -2.35
C GLU A 85 4.61 -17.84 -1.73
N PHE A 86 3.81 -16.90 -1.19
CA PHE A 86 4.32 -15.73 -0.49
C PHE A 86 5.12 -16.11 0.76
N LEU A 87 4.60 -17.01 1.59
CA LEU A 87 5.28 -17.45 2.82
C LEU A 87 6.56 -18.24 2.53
N ALA A 88 6.63 -18.97 1.41
CA ALA A 88 7.86 -19.62 0.96
C ALA A 88 8.90 -18.62 0.41
N LEU A 89 8.44 -17.51 -0.16
CA LEU A 89 9.29 -16.44 -0.69
C LEU A 89 9.78 -15.47 0.39
N ALA A 90 8.94 -15.15 1.37
CA ALA A 90 9.18 -14.09 2.35
C ALA A 90 10.53 -14.21 3.10
N PRO A 91 11.03 -15.39 3.51
CA PRO A 91 12.34 -15.53 4.14
C PRO A 91 13.53 -15.29 3.19
N LYS A 92 13.31 -15.42 1.87
CA LYS A 92 14.34 -15.26 0.82
C LYS A 92 14.50 -13.80 0.38
N VAL A 93 13.50 -12.97 0.66
CA VAL A 93 13.51 -11.53 0.40
C VAL A 93 13.75 -10.83 1.73
N PRO A 94 14.53 -9.74 1.81
CA PRO A 94 14.81 -9.06 3.07
C PRO A 94 13.61 -8.23 3.59
N VAL A 95 12.40 -8.81 3.59
CA VAL A 95 11.20 -8.20 4.19
C VAL A 95 11.36 -8.20 5.70
N ARG A 96 11.36 -7.02 6.31
CA ARG A 96 11.39 -6.84 7.76
C ARG A 96 10.05 -6.28 8.22
N THR A 97 9.38 -7.00 9.11
CA THR A 97 8.15 -6.53 9.75
C THR A 97 8.47 -5.85 11.08
N GLU A 98 7.80 -4.74 11.36
CA GLU A 98 7.77 -4.15 12.69
C GLU A 98 6.54 -4.68 13.41
N VAL A 99 6.74 -5.26 14.59
CA VAL A 99 5.67 -5.83 15.40
C VAL A 99 5.74 -5.33 16.84
N VAL A 100 4.59 -5.05 17.43
CA VAL A 100 4.43 -4.78 18.85
C VAL A 100 3.68 -5.97 19.45
N ARG A 101 4.31 -6.66 20.38
CA ARG A 101 3.74 -7.86 21.01
C ARG A 101 2.93 -7.46 22.23
N PHE A 102 1.78 -8.08 22.39
CA PHE A 102 0.90 -7.94 23.54
C PHE A 102 0.55 -9.33 24.07
N PRO A 103 0.50 -9.55 25.39
CA PRO A 103 -0.21 -10.69 25.95
C PRO A 103 -1.67 -10.70 25.50
N LEU A 104 -2.28 -11.87 25.35
CA LEU A 104 -3.69 -12.00 24.95
C LEU A 104 -4.63 -11.25 25.92
N GLU A 105 -4.28 -11.20 27.21
CA GLU A 105 -5.02 -10.49 28.26
C GLU A 105 -5.10 -8.97 28.00
N GLU A 106 -4.12 -8.41 27.28
CA GLU A 106 -4.04 -6.99 26.93
C GLU A 106 -4.66 -6.66 25.57
N ALA A 107 -5.45 -7.57 24.97
CA ALA A 107 -6.02 -7.38 23.64
C ALA A 107 -6.85 -6.09 23.50
N ASN A 108 -7.58 -5.69 24.54
CA ASN A 108 -8.35 -4.45 24.53
C ASN A 108 -7.46 -3.21 24.46
N ASP A 109 -6.32 -3.23 25.16
CA ASP A 109 -5.36 -2.12 25.13
C ASP A 109 -4.67 -2.05 23.77
N ALA A 110 -4.33 -3.20 23.17
CA ALA A 110 -3.80 -3.27 21.81
C ALA A 110 -4.77 -2.66 20.78
N LEU A 111 -6.07 -2.98 20.89
CA LEU A 111 -7.11 -2.42 20.02
C LEU A 111 -7.31 -0.92 20.21
N GLU A 112 -7.28 -0.42 21.45
CA GLU A 112 -7.42 1.01 21.71
C GLU A 112 -6.22 1.81 21.18
N ARG A 113 -5.00 1.27 21.33
CA ARG A 113 -3.79 1.85 20.74
C ARG A 113 -3.86 1.86 19.21
N LEU A 114 -4.36 0.80 18.60
CA LEU A 114 -4.57 0.73 17.15
C LEU A 114 -5.55 1.81 16.69
N ARG A 115 -6.70 1.94 17.36
CA ARG A 115 -7.73 2.94 17.04
C ARG A 115 -7.20 4.37 17.10
N ARG A 116 -6.34 4.69 18.07
CA ARG A 116 -5.74 6.02 18.23
C ARG A 116 -4.53 6.27 17.33
N GLY A 117 -4.13 5.30 16.48
CA GLY A 117 -2.93 5.40 15.65
C GLY A 117 -1.62 5.39 16.45
N ALA A 118 -1.63 4.82 17.67
CA ALA A 118 -0.49 4.79 18.59
C ALA A 118 0.42 3.55 18.40
N LEU A 119 0.36 2.93 17.23
CA LEU A 119 1.15 1.76 16.85
C LEU A 119 1.89 2.02 15.53
N GLN A 120 3.15 1.62 15.48
CA GLN A 120 3.91 1.49 14.23
C GLN A 120 4.06 -0.01 13.94
N GLY A 121 3.75 -0.42 12.70
CA GLY A 121 3.72 -1.83 12.33
C GLY A 121 2.46 -2.54 12.80
N ALA A 122 2.56 -3.85 13.07
CA ALA A 122 1.44 -4.70 13.46
C ALA A 122 1.42 -4.99 14.96
N ALA A 123 0.23 -4.98 15.59
CA ALA A 123 0.03 -5.59 16.90
C ALA A 123 -0.07 -7.12 16.75
N VAL A 124 0.66 -7.86 17.57
CA VAL A 124 0.64 -9.32 17.60
C VAL A 124 0.27 -9.78 19.01
N LEU A 125 -0.85 -10.48 19.13
CA LEU A 125 -1.25 -11.12 20.38
C LEU A 125 -0.46 -12.42 20.55
N LEU A 126 0.14 -12.57 21.72
CA LEU A 126 0.79 -13.81 22.13
C LEU A 126 -0.19 -14.61 23.01
N PRO A 127 -0.28 -15.93 22.80
CA PRO A 127 -1.12 -16.81 23.61
C PRO A 127 -0.62 -16.93 25.04
#